data_AF-A0A0K0FXC0-F1
#
_entry.id   AF-A0A0K0FXC0-F1
#
_cell.length_a   1.000
_cell.length_b   1.000
_cell.length_c   1.000
_cell.angle_alpha   90.00
_cell.angle_beta   90.00
_cell.angle_gamma   90.00
#
_symmetry.space_group_name_H-M   'P 1'
#
loop_
_entity.id
_entity.type
_entity.pdbx_description
1 polymer ?
#
loop_
_entity_poly.entity_id
_entity_poly.type
_entity_poly.pdbx_seq_one_letter_code
_entity_poly.pdbx_strand_id
1 'polypeptide(L)'
;MVKYILSVLIFPAFLISLIFSCGAFLCAPFSNSATIAFNAEPSPSLTYNTNISRVSGQYPTAASLAGSLQSTAFNAINNLATQARSNLPLYFTYTVTVSQNGLLNANVIPQICPDNNQRTIAAAGTYFVQNNKVFVRLQPENCTNGNLQTGLSSPALTAFTYTINFNTSTGLKLCYSHWMMIANAIQSRLENDTGSTFLGNGVITRTTA
;
A
#
# COMPACT_ATOMS: atom_id res chain seq x y z
N MET A 1 10.01 0.37 59.50
CA MET A 1 10.82 0.32 58.25
C MET A 1 10.21 -0.53 57.13
N VAL A 2 9.15 -1.32 57.37
CA VAL A 2 8.53 -2.20 56.34
C VAL A 2 7.51 -1.48 55.43
N LYS A 3 6.95 -0.35 55.85
CA LYS A 3 5.94 0.40 55.07
C LYS A 3 6.49 1.26 53.92
N TYR A 4 7.78 1.60 53.93
CA TYR A 4 8.41 2.40 52.87
C TYR A 4 8.98 1.55 51.73
N ILE A 5 9.18 0.25 51.94
CA ILE A 5 9.73 -0.66 50.93
C ILE A 5 8.64 -1.05 49.91
N LEU A 6 7.37 -1.17 50.33
CA LEU A 6 6.27 -1.43 49.39
C LEU A 6 5.93 -0.24 48.49
N SER A 7 6.02 1.00 49.00
CA SER A 7 5.75 2.21 48.21
C SER A 7 6.82 2.50 47.15
N VAL A 8 8.05 1.99 47.34
CA VAL A 8 9.16 2.16 46.38
C VAL A 8 9.13 1.10 45.27
N LEU A 9 8.44 -0.04 45.48
CA LEU A 9 8.30 -1.09 44.46
C LEU A 9 7.04 -0.96 43.59
N ILE A 10 6.00 -0.28 44.08
CA ILE A 10 4.76 -0.07 43.32
C ILE A 10 4.90 1.12 42.35
N PHE A 11 5.72 2.12 42.67
CA PHE A 11 5.91 3.30 41.83
C PHE A 11 6.65 3.06 40.50
N PRO A 12 7.72 2.23 40.40
CA PRO A 12 8.35 1.96 39.11
C PRO A 12 7.52 1.02 38.23
N ALA A 13 6.70 0.13 38.81
CA ALA A 13 5.81 -0.75 38.03
C ALA A 13 4.64 0.02 37.39
N PHE A 14 4.15 1.08 38.05
CA PHE A 14 3.06 1.92 37.54
C PHE A 14 3.53 3.04 36.60
N LEU A 15 4.82 3.40 36.63
CA LEU A 15 5.42 4.36 35.66
C LEU A 15 5.88 3.70 34.35
N ILE A 16 6.07 2.37 34.33
CA ILE A 16 6.39 1.63 33.09
C ILE A 16 5.16 1.46 32.18
N SER A 17 3.94 1.62 32.71
CA SER A 17 2.70 1.46 31.93
C SER A 17 2.17 2.75 31.29
N LEU A 18 2.79 3.92 31.50
CA LEU A 18 2.21 5.21 31.10
C LEU A 18 2.95 5.96 29.97
N ILE A 19 4.01 5.41 29.36
CA ILE A 19 4.80 6.17 28.36
C ILE A 19 5.17 5.38 27.08
N PHE A 20 4.73 4.14 26.89
CA PHE A 20 4.95 3.44 25.62
C PHE A 20 3.72 2.67 25.15
N SER A 21 3.06 3.15 24.10
CA SER A 21 2.17 2.35 23.27
C SER A 21 3.00 1.22 22.63
N CYS A 22 3.11 0.09 23.34
CA CYS A 22 3.92 -1.08 23.01
C CYS A 22 5.45 -0.86 22.98
N GLY A 23 6.05 -0.65 24.15
CA GLY A 23 7.48 -0.93 24.33
C GLY A 23 7.74 -2.44 24.23
N ALA A 24 8.53 -2.85 23.23
CA ALA A 24 9.13 -4.18 23.05
C ALA A 24 8.24 -5.39 23.44
N PHE A 25 7.41 -5.87 22.50
CA PHE A 25 6.83 -7.23 22.52
C PHE A 25 5.99 -7.65 23.76
N LEU A 26 5.51 -6.71 24.58
CA LEU A 26 4.55 -6.96 25.67
C LEU A 26 3.11 -7.17 25.16
N CYS A 27 2.94 -7.88 24.06
CA CYS A 27 1.67 -8.11 23.38
C CYS A 27 1.55 -9.58 22.99
N ALA A 28 0.31 -10.08 22.87
CA ALA A 28 0.06 -11.46 22.48
C ALA A 28 0.69 -11.76 21.11
N PRO A 29 1.51 -12.81 20.97
CA PRO A 29 2.22 -13.10 19.74
C PRO A 29 1.25 -13.43 18.60
N PHE A 30 1.50 -12.88 17.41
CA PHE A 30 0.69 -13.13 16.22
C PHE A 30 1.42 -14.05 15.25
N SER A 31 2.46 -13.54 14.59
CA SER A 31 3.27 -14.27 13.61
C SER A 31 4.49 -13.45 13.20
N ASN A 32 5.55 -14.12 12.73
CA ASN A 32 6.66 -13.49 12.02
C ASN A 32 6.47 -13.48 10.50
N SER A 33 5.41 -14.11 10.00
CA SER A 33 5.01 -14.05 8.60
C SER A 33 3.55 -13.63 8.50
N ALA A 34 3.29 -12.60 7.69
CA ALA A 34 1.94 -12.15 7.41
C ALA A 34 1.80 -11.66 5.98
N THR A 35 0.55 -11.73 5.50
CA THR A 35 0.12 -11.07 4.28
C THR A 35 -0.60 -9.78 4.63
N ILE A 36 -0.36 -8.72 3.86
CA ILE A 36 -1.07 -7.44 3.97
C ILE A 36 -1.68 -7.14 2.59
N ALA A 37 -3.00 -7.07 2.52
CA ALA A 37 -3.72 -6.75 1.30
C ALA A 37 -4.33 -5.33 1.37
N PHE A 38 -4.17 -4.57 0.29
CA PHE A 38 -4.73 -3.23 0.13
C PHE A 38 -5.56 -3.16 -1.14
N ASN A 39 -6.63 -2.37 -1.12
CA ASN A 39 -7.39 -1.97 -2.30
C ASN A 39 -7.27 -0.46 -2.47
N ALA A 40 -7.11 0.02 -3.70
CA ALA A 40 -6.99 1.45 -3.96
C ALA A 40 -7.66 1.86 -5.28
N GLU A 41 -8.05 3.13 -5.32
CA GLU A 41 -8.28 3.90 -6.53
C GLU A 41 -6.91 4.46 -6.99
N PRO A 42 -6.31 3.87 -8.03
CA PRO A 42 -4.92 4.17 -8.36
C PRO A 42 -4.79 5.48 -9.13
N SER A 43 -3.70 6.18 -8.88
CA SER A 43 -3.10 7.08 -9.87
C SER A 43 -2.30 6.27 -10.90
N PRO A 44 -1.82 6.89 -12.00
CA PRO A 44 -0.94 6.21 -12.94
C PRO A 44 0.26 5.53 -12.28
N SER A 45 0.81 6.11 -11.21
CA SER A 45 1.95 5.60 -10.43
C SER A 45 1.67 4.30 -9.66
N LEU A 46 0.43 3.83 -9.64
CA LEU A 46 0.06 2.51 -9.09
C LEU A 46 -0.49 1.56 -10.16
N THR A 47 -0.19 1.82 -11.43
CA THR A 47 -0.59 0.98 -12.55
C THR A 47 0.61 0.63 -13.42
N TYR A 48 0.43 -0.37 -14.28
CA TYR A 48 1.40 -0.67 -15.34
C TYR A 48 0.72 -0.71 -16.70
N ASN A 49 1.51 -0.59 -17.76
CA ASN A 49 1.07 -0.76 -19.13
C ASN A 49 2.22 -1.24 -20.01
N THR A 50 2.05 -2.37 -20.69
CA THR A 50 3.09 -2.97 -21.53
C THR A 50 3.30 -2.22 -22.85
N ASN A 51 2.34 -1.40 -23.28
CA ASN A 51 2.44 -0.59 -24.50
C ASN A 51 3.50 0.50 -24.34
N ILE A 52 4.17 0.91 -25.44
CA ILE A 52 5.22 1.94 -25.40
C ILE A 52 4.62 3.34 -25.11
N SER A 53 3.39 3.59 -25.57
CA SER A 53 2.65 4.85 -25.40
C SER A 53 1.99 4.97 -24.02
N ARG A 54 2.72 4.65 -22.94
CA ARG A 54 2.19 4.76 -21.57
C ARG A 54 2.02 6.23 -21.18
N VAL A 55 1.09 6.51 -20.28
CA VAL A 55 1.06 7.82 -19.63
C VAL A 55 2.14 7.92 -18.56
N SER A 56 2.57 9.15 -18.27
CA SER A 56 3.58 9.41 -17.25
C SER A 56 3.19 8.80 -15.90
N GLY A 57 4.17 8.24 -15.19
CA GLY A 57 3.99 7.54 -13.92
C GLY A 57 3.69 6.05 -14.04
N GLN A 58 3.17 5.56 -15.17
CA GLN A 58 2.93 4.12 -15.32
C GLN A 58 4.22 3.33 -15.43
N TYR A 59 4.22 2.16 -14.81
CA TYR A 59 5.31 1.20 -14.93
C TYR A 59 5.22 0.40 -16.25
N PRO A 60 6.36 -0.01 -16.83
CA PRO A 60 6.36 -0.78 -18.08
C PRO A 60 5.81 -2.20 -17.93
N THR A 61 5.90 -2.80 -16.75
CA THR A 61 5.47 -4.18 -16.49
C THR A 61 4.93 -4.33 -15.06
N ALA A 62 4.12 -5.37 -14.82
CA ALA A 62 3.68 -5.76 -13.48
C ALA A 62 4.88 -6.00 -12.54
N ALA A 63 5.95 -6.62 -13.04
CA ALA A 63 7.16 -6.88 -12.26
C ALA A 63 7.87 -5.59 -11.83
N SER A 64 7.96 -4.58 -12.71
CA SER A 64 8.56 -3.29 -12.34
C SER A 64 7.73 -2.51 -11.32
N LEU A 65 6.41 -2.55 -11.42
CA LEU A 65 5.51 -2.00 -10.40
C LEU A 65 5.68 -2.74 -9.07
N ALA A 66 5.66 -4.07 -9.09
CA ALA A 66 5.86 -4.90 -7.91
C ALA A 66 7.21 -4.62 -7.22
N GLY A 67 8.29 -4.44 -8.00
CA GLY A 67 9.60 -4.07 -7.47
C GLY A 67 9.60 -2.70 -6.79
N SER A 68 8.88 -1.72 -7.36
CA SER A 68 8.72 -0.41 -6.71
C SER A 68 7.91 -0.50 -5.43
N LEU A 69 6.79 -1.22 -5.44
CA LEU A 69 5.95 -1.47 -4.26
C LEU A 69 6.74 -2.17 -3.15
N GLN A 70 7.57 -3.15 -3.51
CA GLN A 70 8.48 -3.83 -2.60
C GLN A 70 9.48 -2.84 -1.98
N SER A 71 10.14 -2.00 -2.79
CA SER A 71 11.06 -0.95 -2.31
C SER A 71 10.38 0.01 -1.34
N THR A 72 9.15 0.46 -1.65
CA THR A 72 8.35 1.31 -0.76
C THR A 72 8.10 0.65 0.59
N ALA A 73 7.73 -0.64 0.60
CA ALA A 73 7.51 -1.37 1.84
C ALA A 73 8.80 -1.58 2.65
N PHE A 74 9.92 -1.90 2.01
CA PHE A 74 11.22 -1.94 2.67
C PHE A 74 11.57 -0.60 3.34
N ASN A 75 11.43 0.50 2.60
CA ASN A 75 11.72 1.83 3.14
C ASN A 75 10.77 2.20 4.30
N ALA A 76 9.48 1.88 4.19
CA ALA A 76 8.50 2.12 5.24
C ALA A 76 8.83 1.35 6.53
N ILE A 77 9.16 0.05 6.42
CA ILE A 77 9.54 -0.79 7.57
C ILE A 77 10.85 -0.30 8.21
N ASN A 78 11.87 0.01 7.42
CA ASN A 78 13.15 0.52 7.93
C ASN A 78 12.98 1.87 8.64
N ASN A 79 12.18 2.78 8.07
CA ASN A 79 11.89 4.07 8.68
C ASN A 79 11.13 3.91 10.01
N LEU A 80 10.10 3.06 10.03
CA LEU A 80 9.35 2.75 11.25
C LEU A 80 10.26 2.20 12.35
N ALA A 81 11.12 1.24 12.01
CA ALA A 81 12.06 0.65 12.96
C ALA A 81 13.08 1.66 13.48
N THR A 82 13.65 2.49 12.60
CA THR A 82 14.64 3.51 12.95
C THR A 82 14.04 4.62 13.83
N GLN A 83 12.81 5.03 13.54
CA GLN A 83 12.06 6.00 14.37
C GLN A 83 11.74 5.45 15.75
N ALA A 84 11.41 4.16 15.85
CA ALA A 84 11.21 3.50 17.14
C ALA A 84 12.52 3.46 17.94
N ARG A 85 13.59 2.91 17.36
CA ARG A 85 14.97 2.95 17.88
C ARG A 85 15.97 2.80 16.72
N SER A 86 16.98 3.66 16.66
CA SER A 86 17.96 3.66 15.56
C SER A 86 18.72 2.34 15.36
N ASN A 87 18.92 1.57 16.43
CA ASN A 87 19.59 0.26 16.38
C ASN A 87 18.62 -0.92 16.20
N LEU A 88 17.30 -0.71 16.19
CA LEU A 88 16.31 -1.78 16.05
C LEU A 88 16.49 -2.61 14.77
N PRO A 89 16.82 -2.02 13.60
CA PRO A 89 17.08 -2.78 12.38
C PRO A 89 18.22 -3.81 12.49
N LEU A 90 19.09 -3.71 13.50
CA LEU A 90 20.16 -4.69 13.73
C LEU A 90 19.65 -6.01 14.37
N TYR A 91 18.44 -6.03 14.91
CA TYR A 91 17.90 -7.18 15.66
C TYR A 91 16.93 -8.05 14.86
N PHE A 92 16.64 -7.68 13.61
CA PHE A 92 15.80 -8.46 12.72
C PHE A 92 16.24 -8.29 11.27
N THR A 93 16.06 -9.33 10.48
CA THR A 93 16.04 -9.23 9.03
C THR A 93 14.63 -9.48 8.54
N TYR A 94 14.31 -9.05 7.33
CA TYR A 94 13.01 -9.33 6.75
C TYR A 94 13.06 -9.40 5.23
N THR A 95 12.12 -10.13 4.67
CA THR A 95 11.86 -10.17 3.22
C THR A 95 10.48 -9.62 2.95
N VAL A 96 10.34 -8.92 1.83
CA VAL A 96 9.07 -8.45 1.30
C VAL A 96 8.93 -8.97 -0.11
N THR A 97 7.81 -9.61 -0.41
CA THR A 97 7.40 -9.95 -1.76
C THR A 97 6.04 -9.32 -2.06
N VAL A 98 5.82 -8.96 -3.32
CA VAL A 98 4.56 -8.38 -3.80
C VAL A 98 3.97 -9.29 -4.86
N SER A 99 2.72 -9.70 -4.66
CA SER A 99 1.98 -10.42 -5.67
C SER A 99 1.74 -9.52 -6.89
N GLN A 100 2.06 -10.03 -8.08
CA GLN A 100 1.71 -9.36 -9.34
C GLN A 100 0.23 -9.57 -9.70
N ASN A 101 -0.43 -10.55 -9.09
CA ASN A 101 -1.85 -10.79 -9.27
C ASN A 101 -2.64 -9.68 -8.58
N GLY A 102 -3.54 -9.03 -9.32
CA GLY A 102 -4.35 -7.91 -8.82
C GLY A 102 -3.78 -6.52 -9.15
N LEU A 103 -2.53 -6.44 -9.63
CA LEU A 103 -1.98 -5.19 -10.17
C LEU A 103 -2.72 -4.79 -11.45
N LEU A 104 -3.03 -3.51 -11.59
CA LEU A 104 -3.83 -3.02 -12.71
C LEU A 104 -2.98 -2.76 -13.97
N ASN A 105 -3.26 -3.52 -15.04
CA ASN A 105 -2.83 -3.19 -16.40
C ASN A 105 -3.77 -2.15 -17.01
N ALA A 106 -3.40 -0.87 -16.94
CA ALA A 106 -4.25 0.22 -17.40
C ALA A 106 -3.78 0.73 -18.77
N ASN A 107 -4.44 0.32 -19.85
CA ASN A 107 -4.28 0.97 -21.14
C ASN A 107 -5.06 2.29 -21.17
N VAL A 108 -4.36 3.39 -20.89
CA VAL A 108 -4.94 4.74 -20.81
C VAL A 108 -5.10 5.32 -22.22
N ILE A 109 -6.34 5.55 -22.62
CA ILE A 109 -6.70 6.24 -23.86
C ILE A 109 -7.17 7.66 -23.49
N PRO A 110 -6.49 8.71 -23.98
CA PRO A 110 -6.86 10.10 -23.70
C PRO A 110 -8.30 10.44 -24.08
N GLN A 111 -8.93 11.32 -23.30
CA GLN A 111 -10.27 11.86 -23.56
C GLN A 111 -10.21 13.03 -24.56
N ILE A 112 -9.74 12.77 -25.78
CA ILE A 112 -9.57 13.79 -26.81
C ILE A 112 -10.28 13.37 -28.08
N CYS A 113 -11.09 14.27 -28.64
CA CYS A 113 -11.66 14.15 -29.97
C CYS A 113 -10.58 14.41 -31.03
N PRO A 114 -10.25 13.42 -31.88
CA PRO A 114 -9.19 13.56 -32.88
C PRO A 114 -9.63 14.33 -34.13
N ASP A 115 -10.94 14.39 -34.43
CA ASP A 115 -11.51 15.06 -35.59
C ASP A 115 -12.97 15.47 -35.33
N ASN A 116 -13.60 16.13 -36.31
CA ASN A 116 -15.00 16.55 -36.25
C ASN A 116 -15.99 15.43 -36.64
N ASN A 117 -15.52 14.19 -36.83
CA ASN A 117 -16.35 13.09 -37.30
C ASN A 117 -17.02 12.35 -36.13
N GLN A 118 -18.14 11.70 -36.42
CA GLN A 118 -18.77 10.81 -35.45
C GLN A 118 -18.05 9.46 -35.43
N ARG A 119 -17.31 9.18 -34.37
CA ARG A 119 -16.66 7.88 -34.16
C ARG A 119 -16.45 7.55 -32.69
N THR A 120 -16.43 6.26 -32.37
CA THR A 120 -15.97 5.79 -31.05
C THR A 120 -14.48 6.00 -30.93
N ILE A 121 -14.05 6.73 -29.89
CA ILE A 121 -12.63 7.01 -29.65
C ILE A 121 -12.02 6.07 -28.62
N ALA A 122 -12.85 5.52 -27.73
CA ALA A 122 -12.42 4.59 -26.70
C ALA A 122 -13.56 3.62 -26.39
N ALA A 123 -13.26 2.32 -26.40
CA ALA A 123 -14.22 1.29 -26.04
C ALA A 123 -14.49 1.26 -24.53
N ALA A 124 -15.60 0.63 -24.14
CA ALA A 124 -15.81 0.22 -22.75
C ALA A 124 -14.67 -0.70 -22.28
N GLY A 125 -14.33 -0.64 -20.99
CA GLY A 125 -13.21 -1.37 -20.40
C GLY A 125 -11.83 -0.74 -20.60
N THR A 126 -11.73 0.34 -21.38
CA THR A 126 -10.50 1.13 -21.48
C THR A 126 -10.41 2.15 -20.36
N TYR A 127 -9.20 2.68 -20.13
CA TYR A 127 -8.94 3.60 -19.01
C TYR A 127 -8.69 5.02 -19.47
N PHE A 128 -8.93 5.99 -18.59
CA PHE A 128 -8.49 7.36 -18.75
C PHE A 128 -8.00 7.92 -17.42
N VAL A 129 -7.34 9.08 -17.46
CA VAL A 129 -6.84 9.77 -16.27
C VAL A 129 -7.58 11.09 -16.11
N GLN A 130 -8.16 11.30 -14.93
CA GLN A 130 -8.80 12.55 -14.54
C GLN A 130 -8.40 12.87 -13.11
N ASN A 131 -7.98 14.10 -12.83
CA ASN A 131 -7.53 14.54 -11.50
C ASN A 131 -6.47 13.60 -10.87
N ASN A 132 -5.50 13.16 -11.69
CA ASN A 132 -4.45 12.20 -11.30
C ASN A 132 -4.96 10.82 -10.83
N LYS A 133 -6.22 10.46 -11.14
CA LYS A 133 -6.81 9.14 -10.87
C LYS A 133 -7.12 8.42 -12.16
N VAL A 134 -6.98 7.10 -12.14
CA VAL A 134 -7.35 6.23 -13.25
C VAL A 134 -8.83 5.88 -13.12
N PHE A 135 -9.58 6.08 -14.18
CA PHE A 135 -10.98 5.70 -14.32
C PHE A 135 -11.13 4.64 -15.40
N VAL A 136 -12.11 3.75 -15.22
CA VAL A 136 -12.52 2.78 -16.23
C VAL A 136 -13.80 3.26 -16.90
N ARG A 137 -13.87 3.13 -18.23
CA ARG A 137 -15.07 3.41 -19.00
C ARG A 137 -16.03 2.24 -18.89
N LEU A 138 -17.25 2.50 -18.42
CA LEU A 138 -18.32 1.49 -18.37
C LEU A 138 -19.11 1.45 -19.68
N GLN A 139 -19.05 2.53 -20.47
CA GLN A 139 -19.62 2.63 -21.80
C GLN A 139 -18.58 3.18 -22.79
N PRO A 140 -18.74 2.91 -24.10
CA PRO A 140 -17.90 3.53 -25.11
C PRO A 140 -18.00 5.06 -25.05
N GLU A 141 -16.87 5.74 -25.25
CA GLU A 141 -16.85 7.17 -25.46
C GLU A 141 -16.81 7.47 -26.97
N ASN A 142 -17.71 8.34 -27.40
CA ASN A 142 -17.85 8.74 -28.79
C ASN A 142 -17.44 10.20 -28.96
N CYS A 143 -16.78 10.50 -30.06
CA CYS A 143 -16.67 11.85 -30.56
C CYS A 143 -17.86 12.14 -31.48
N THR A 144 -18.45 13.33 -31.41
CA THR A 144 -19.50 13.79 -32.33
C THR A 144 -19.33 15.28 -32.57
N ASN A 145 -19.13 15.68 -33.82
CA ASN A 145 -18.89 17.08 -34.23
C ASN A 145 -17.77 17.76 -33.41
N GLY A 146 -16.68 17.04 -33.17
CA GLY A 146 -15.53 17.54 -32.40
C GLY A 146 -15.72 17.57 -30.89
N ASN A 147 -16.89 17.17 -30.38
CA ASN A 147 -17.21 17.13 -28.96
C ASN A 147 -17.21 15.70 -28.42
N LEU A 148 -16.51 15.50 -27.30
CA LEU A 148 -16.52 14.24 -26.56
C LEU A 148 -17.88 14.04 -25.91
N GLN A 149 -18.55 12.94 -26.25
CA GLN A 149 -19.73 12.47 -25.54
C GLN A 149 -19.26 11.62 -24.36
N THR A 150 -19.31 12.20 -23.16
CA THR A 150 -18.89 11.50 -21.94
C THR A 150 -19.82 10.32 -21.67
N GLY A 151 -19.27 9.10 -21.72
CA GLY A 151 -19.97 7.89 -21.31
C GLY A 151 -19.93 7.69 -19.80
N LEU A 152 -20.68 6.71 -19.31
CA LEU A 152 -20.57 6.28 -17.91
C LEU A 152 -19.16 5.76 -17.59
N SER A 153 -18.63 6.17 -16.45
CA SER A 153 -17.32 5.76 -15.95
C SER A 153 -17.33 5.60 -14.44
N SER A 154 -16.33 4.88 -13.90
CA SER A 154 -16.11 4.74 -12.47
C SER A 154 -14.62 4.78 -12.15
N PRO A 155 -14.21 5.08 -10.90
CA PRO A 155 -12.84 4.89 -10.47
C PRO A 155 -12.37 3.47 -10.79
N ALA A 156 -11.16 3.35 -11.32
CA ALA A 156 -10.54 2.05 -11.47
C ALA A 156 -10.13 1.52 -10.10
N LEU A 157 -10.05 0.20 -9.97
CA LEU A 157 -9.64 -0.47 -8.73
C LEU A 157 -8.39 -1.30 -8.99
N THR A 158 -7.50 -1.33 -8.02
CA THR A 158 -6.33 -2.21 -8.02
C THR A 158 -6.13 -2.78 -6.63
N ALA A 159 -5.57 -3.99 -6.57
CA ALA A 159 -5.23 -4.66 -5.33
C ALA A 159 -3.73 -4.92 -5.24
N PHE A 160 -3.16 -4.70 -4.06
CA PHE A 160 -1.76 -5.02 -3.76
C PHE A 160 -1.72 -5.99 -2.61
N THR A 161 -0.97 -7.08 -2.76
CA THR A 161 -0.80 -8.08 -1.71
C THR A 161 0.68 -8.23 -1.42
N TYR A 162 1.07 -7.84 -0.21
CA TYR A 162 2.42 -8.01 0.33
C TYR A 162 2.49 -9.29 1.13
N THR A 163 3.54 -10.09 0.96
CA THR A 163 3.92 -11.12 1.91
C THR A 163 5.23 -10.70 2.56
N ILE A 164 5.22 -10.60 3.89
CA ILE A 164 6.35 -10.10 4.66
C ILE A 164 6.75 -11.15 5.68
N ASN A 165 8.04 -11.50 5.69
CA ASN A 165 8.61 -12.47 6.63
C ASN A 165 9.72 -11.81 7.44
N PHE A 166 9.54 -11.72 8.75
CA PHE A 166 10.56 -11.30 9.69
C PHE A 166 11.35 -12.50 10.23
N ASN A 167 12.65 -12.29 10.39
CA ASN A 167 13.52 -13.16 11.15
C ASN A 167 14.14 -12.35 12.28
N THR A 168 13.71 -12.61 13.51
CA THR A 168 14.18 -11.93 14.72
C THR A 168 15.26 -12.76 15.41
N SER A 169 16.39 -12.15 15.77
CA SER A 169 17.47 -12.87 16.46
C SER A 169 17.08 -13.41 17.84
N THR A 170 16.04 -12.85 18.45
CA THR A 170 15.54 -13.22 19.78
C THR A 170 14.44 -14.28 19.78
N GLY A 171 13.99 -14.75 18.59
CA GLY A 171 12.86 -15.68 18.46
C GLY A 171 11.49 -15.07 18.81
N LEU A 172 11.42 -13.78 19.11
CA LEU A 172 10.18 -13.09 19.42
C LEU A 172 9.25 -13.03 18.20
N LYS A 173 7.95 -13.16 18.45
CA LYS A 173 6.92 -13.05 17.41
C LYS A 173 6.31 -11.66 17.40
N LEU A 174 6.19 -11.04 16.22
CA LEU A 174 5.43 -9.79 16.10
C LEU A 174 3.97 -10.04 16.51
N CYS A 175 3.38 -9.08 17.21
CA CYS A 175 1.96 -9.07 17.53
C CYS A 175 1.17 -8.28 16.48
N TYR A 176 -0.16 -8.37 16.54
CA TYR A 176 -1.05 -7.75 15.55
C TYR A 176 -0.89 -6.22 15.49
N SER A 177 -0.64 -5.54 16.61
CA SER A 177 -0.41 -4.09 16.62
C SER A 177 0.86 -3.68 15.88
N HIS A 178 1.94 -4.47 15.94
CA HIS A 178 3.13 -4.22 15.12
C HIS A 178 2.80 -4.36 13.63
N TRP A 179 2.01 -5.38 13.25
CA TRP A 179 1.56 -5.56 11.87
C TRP A 179 0.67 -4.41 11.40
N MET A 180 -0.21 -3.87 12.25
CA MET A 180 -0.98 -2.67 11.93
C MET A 180 -0.09 -1.44 11.71
N MET A 181 0.94 -1.23 12.56
CA MET A 181 1.89 -0.14 12.37
C MET A 181 2.63 -0.26 11.04
N ILE A 182 3.05 -1.47 10.66
CA ILE A 182 3.68 -1.76 9.38
C ILE A 182 2.71 -1.47 8.22
N ALA A 183 1.48 -1.99 8.29
CA ALA A 183 0.47 -1.78 7.25
C ALA A 183 0.18 -0.29 7.04
N ASN A 184 -0.01 0.46 8.13
CA ASN A 184 -0.27 1.89 8.08
C ASN A 184 0.93 2.65 7.51
N ALA A 185 2.16 2.32 7.92
CA ALA A 185 3.36 2.97 7.40
C ALA A 185 3.53 2.76 5.88
N ILE A 186 3.26 1.54 5.39
CA ILE A 186 3.27 1.23 3.95
C ILE A 186 2.19 2.03 3.22
N GLN A 187 0.95 1.99 3.70
CA GLN A 187 -0.18 2.69 3.10
C GLN A 187 0.07 4.20 3.03
N SER A 188 0.43 4.83 4.15
CA SER A 188 0.71 6.28 4.18
C SER A 188 1.84 6.65 3.25
N ARG A 189 2.87 5.81 3.11
CA ARG A 189 3.95 6.07 2.15
C ARG A 189 3.46 6.00 0.71
N LEU A 190 2.64 5.01 0.37
CA LEU A 190 2.06 4.88 -0.98
C LEU A 190 1.10 6.01 -1.31
N GLU A 191 0.25 6.42 -0.38
CA GLU A 191 -0.65 7.57 -0.55
C GLU A 191 0.14 8.85 -0.86
N ASN A 192 1.19 9.13 -0.08
CA ASN A 192 2.04 10.30 -0.26
C ASN A 192 2.86 10.26 -1.56
N ASP A 193 3.45 9.10 -1.89
CA ASP A 193 4.35 8.98 -3.05
C ASP A 193 3.59 8.93 -4.38
N THR A 194 2.32 8.50 -4.37
CA THR A 194 1.57 8.23 -5.62
C THR A 194 0.34 9.12 -5.80
N GLY A 195 -0.19 9.71 -4.73
CA GLY A 195 -1.49 10.41 -4.76
C GLY A 195 -2.69 9.48 -5.01
N SER A 196 -2.54 8.17 -4.82
CA SER A 196 -3.62 7.18 -4.88
C SER A 196 -4.49 7.20 -3.62
N THR A 197 -5.73 6.69 -3.69
CA THR A 197 -6.67 6.69 -2.55
C THR A 197 -6.90 5.24 -2.14
N PHE A 198 -6.63 4.90 -0.89
CA PHE A 198 -6.83 3.55 -0.38
C PHE A 198 -8.24 3.38 0.17
N LEU A 199 -8.85 2.23 -0.13
CA LEU A 199 -10.21 1.88 0.26
C LEU A 199 -10.17 1.11 1.58
N GLY A 200 -10.00 1.85 2.67
CA GLY A 200 -9.89 1.32 4.02
C GLY A 200 -8.45 0.97 4.42
N ASN A 201 -8.34 0.17 5.48
CA ASN A 201 -7.06 -0.24 6.05
C ASN A 201 -6.56 -1.55 5.41
N GLY A 202 -5.24 -1.77 5.49
CA GLY A 202 -4.65 -3.04 5.09
C GLY A 202 -5.21 -4.24 5.85
N VAL A 203 -5.63 -5.28 5.12
CA VAL A 203 -6.12 -6.53 5.70
C VAL A 203 -4.93 -7.43 6.00
N ILE A 204 -4.72 -7.71 7.28
CA ILE A 204 -3.59 -8.51 7.78
C ILE A 204 -4.05 -9.94 8.05
N THR A 205 -3.41 -10.91 7.39
CA THR A 205 -3.66 -12.34 7.61
C THR A 205 -2.36 -13.07 7.93
N ARG A 206 -2.46 -14.18 8.67
CA ARG A 206 -1.31 -15.07 8.89
C ARG A 206 -1.02 -15.82 7.61
N THR A 207 0.25 -15.94 7.27
CA THR A 207 0.68 -16.92 6.27
C THR A 207 0.60 -18.29 6.91
N THR A 208 -0.26 -19.17 6.41
CA THR A 208 -0.26 -20.58 6.79
C THR A 208 1.00 -21.21 6.19
N ALA A 209 1.84 -21.77 7.05
CA ALA A 209 2.95 -22.63 6.62
C ALA A 209 2.42 -23.92 5.98
#